data_AF-A0A4V2QFT4-F1
#
_entry.id   AF-A0A4V2QFT4-F1
#
_cell.length_a   1.000
_cell.length_b   1.000
_cell.length_c   1.000
_cell.angle_alpha   90.00
_cell.angle_beta   90.00
_cell.angle_gamma   90.00
#
_symmetry.space_group_name_H-M   'P 1'
#
loop_
_entity.id
_entity.type
_entity.pdbx_description
1 polymer ?
#
loop_
_entity_poly.entity_id
_entity_poly.type
_entity_poly.pdbx_seq_one_letter_code
_entity_poly.pdbx_strand_id
1 'polypeptide(L)'
;MLRSWLKWVWKIGVAATVYTAATLVGGGLLAGLGAPFPEMKGDPNRLLLFVFLSGLLIAAVAGPAVAKTGFSRIRVCFAVCGMLFLNSVAQMLEAIYFAPGMISRNTACTLLAQQLLVAFLTGMAMACLFGGGPRSTRWETKRGRPWYDWLWRFAAGSGSYVVFYYLFGALSFALFTGVYYRGRGNGLHVPGPLEILAVEPVRALLLVASVSPLILRLQYPLRRRAGTVGLLLFTVGGLVPMLLASGSLPPGILIPGTVEMFFQNFLTGVTATLFMAGGGRKVRIRPLHSGL
;
A
#
# COMPACT_ATOMS: atom_id res chain seq x y z
N MET A 1 16.40 10.09 24.76
CA MET A 1 16.22 9.38 23.47
C MET A 1 15.89 7.88 23.63
N LEU A 2 16.50 7.15 24.57
CA LEU A 2 16.24 5.72 24.76
C LEU A 2 14.78 5.39 25.16
N ARG A 3 14.22 6.14 26.12
CA ARG A 3 12.81 5.98 26.55
C ARG A 3 11.79 6.25 25.46
N SER A 4 12.08 7.12 24.50
CA SER A 4 11.18 7.36 23.36
C SER A 4 11.26 6.23 22.34
N TRP A 5 12.44 5.70 22.06
CA TRP A 5 12.63 4.56 21.16
C TRP A 5 11.94 3.30 21.67
N LEU A 6 12.14 2.98 22.96
CA LEU A 6 11.51 1.81 23.58
C LEU A 6 9.98 1.85 23.47
N LYS A 7 9.38 3.05 23.61
CA LYS A 7 7.93 3.27 23.43
C LYS A 7 7.42 2.94 22.02
N TRP A 8 8.25 3.04 20.99
CA TRP A 8 7.86 2.68 19.62
C TRP A 8 8.05 1.20 19.36
N VAL A 9 9.17 0.62 19.82
CA VAL A 9 9.51 -0.79 19.57
C VAL A 9 8.44 -1.73 20.09
N TRP A 10 7.97 -1.56 21.33
CA TRP A 10 6.94 -2.47 21.86
C TRP A 10 5.60 -2.33 21.11
N LYS A 11 5.21 -1.11 20.71
CA LYS A 11 3.98 -0.88 19.94
C LYS A 11 4.05 -1.53 18.56
N ILE A 12 5.21 -1.43 17.91
CA ILE A 12 5.47 -2.08 16.63
C ILE A 12 5.37 -3.61 16.79
N GLY A 13 5.98 -4.16 17.85
CA GLY A 13 5.88 -5.58 18.19
C GLY A 13 4.45 -6.04 18.41
N VAL A 14 3.67 -5.33 19.23
CA VAL A 14 2.26 -5.68 19.49
C VAL A 14 1.43 -5.60 18.22
N ALA A 15 1.61 -4.57 17.39
CA ALA A 15 0.89 -4.46 16.12
C ALA A 15 1.22 -5.61 15.15
N ALA A 16 2.49 -6.03 15.09
CA ALA A 16 2.92 -7.17 14.28
C ALA A 16 2.33 -8.50 14.79
N THR A 17 2.27 -8.69 16.11
CA THR A 17 1.61 -9.85 16.72
C THR A 17 0.12 -9.87 16.39
N VAL A 18 -0.57 -8.73 16.47
CA VAL A 18 -1.99 -8.65 16.07
C VAL A 18 -2.18 -8.97 14.60
N TYR A 19 -1.35 -8.42 13.70
CA TYR A 19 -1.41 -8.75 12.27
C TYR A 19 -1.25 -10.25 12.03
N THR A 20 -0.29 -10.88 12.71
CA THR A 20 -0.02 -12.32 12.61
C THR A 20 -1.17 -13.15 13.15
N ALA A 21 -1.64 -12.85 14.35
CA ALA A 21 -2.77 -13.53 14.98
C ALA A 21 -4.05 -13.38 14.15
N ALA A 22 -4.33 -12.18 13.63
CA ALA A 22 -5.47 -11.94 12.74
C ALA A 22 -5.37 -12.77 11.45
N THR A 23 -4.16 -12.92 10.89
CA THR A 23 -3.94 -13.74 9.69
C THR A 23 -4.23 -15.21 9.97
N LEU A 24 -3.72 -15.74 11.09
CA LEU A 24 -3.95 -17.13 11.50
C LEU A 24 -5.41 -17.41 11.85
N VAL A 25 -6.03 -16.55 12.66
CA VAL A 25 -7.43 -16.69 13.07
C VAL A 25 -8.36 -16.54 11.87
N GLY A 26 -8.13 -15.53 11.01
CA GLY A 26 -8.93 -15.35 9.80
C GLY A 26 -8.82 -16.53 8.83
N GLY A 27 -7.61 -17.05 8.64
CA GLY A 27 -7.39 -18.25 7.83
C GLY A 27 -8.08 -19.48 8.43
N GLY A 28 -7.90 -19.73 9.73
CA GLY A 28 -8.49 -20.86 10.44
C GLY A 28 -10.02 -20.84 10.48
N LEU A 29 -10.62 -19.66 10.69
CA LEU A 29 -12.08 -19.50 10.68
C LEU A 29 -12.66 -19.81 9.31
N LEU A 30 -12.10 -19.24 8.24
CA LEU A 30 -12.58 -19.48 6.89
C LEU A 30 -12.34 -20.93 6.43
N ALA A 31 -11.20 -21.51 6.80
CA ALA A 31 -10.91 -22.92 6.50
C ALA A 31 -11.88 -23.85 7.24
N GLY A 32 -12.20 -23.55 8.50
CA GLY A 32 -13.21 -24.27 9.28
C GLY A 32 -14.63 -24.17 8.71
N LEU A 33 -14.93 -23.08 7.98
CA LEU A 33 -16.17 -22.92 7.21
C LEU A 33 -16.13 -23.59 5.84
N GLY A 34 -15.06 -24.33 5.50
CA GLY A 34 -14.91 -25.01 4.21
C GLY A 34 -14.55 -24.08 3.05
N ALA A 35 -14.10 -22.85 3.32
CA ALA A 35 -13.69 -21.93 2.27
C ALA A 35 -12.40 -22.42 1.58
N PRO A 36 -12.31 -22.31 0.24
CA PRO A 36 -11.15 -22.79 -0.50
C PRO A 36 -9.93 -21.89 -0.26
N PHE A 37 -8.80 -22.50 0.10
CA PHE A 37 -7.50 -21.86 0.20
C PHE A 37 -6.54 -22.36 -0.88
N PRO A 38 -5.57 -21.56 -1.32
CA PRO A 38 -4.53 -22.05 -2.21
C PRO A 38 -3.64 -23.04 -1.43
N GLU A 39 -3.11 -24.04 -2.12
CA GLU A 39 -2.10 -24.92 -1.53
C GLU A 39 -0.89 -24.10 -1.07
N MET A 40 -0.56 -24.18 0.22
CA MET A 40 0.63 -23.54 0.74
C MET A 40 1.86 -24.35 0.34
N LYS A 41 2.62 -23.84 -0.63
CA LYS A 41 3.95 -24.37 -0.97
C LYS A 41 4.98 -23.71 -0.06
N GLY A 42 5.63 -24.49 0.80
CA GLY A 42 6.72 -24.04 1.65
C GLY A 42 6.64 -24.51 3.10
N ASP A 43 7.69 -24.24 3.86
CA ASP A 43 7.76 -24.52 5.30
C ASP A 43 6.82 -23.58 6.08
N PRO A 44 5.82 -24.10 6.82
CA PRO A 44 4.88 -23.30 7.61
C PRO A 44 5.57 -22.34 8.60
N ASN A 45 6.71 -22.73 9.17
CA ASN A 45 7.44 -21.90 10.13
C ASN A 45 8.04 -20.66 9.45
N ARG A 46 8.54 -20.82 8.21
CA ARG A 46 9.07 -19.70 7.42
C ARG A 46 7.95 -18.75 6.99
N LEU A 47 6.81 -19.29 6.57
CA LEU A 47 5.64 -18.46 6.23
C LEU A 47 5.15 -17.65 7.44
N LEU A 48 5.08 -18.26 8.62
CA LEU A 48 4.71 -17.56 9.85
C LEU A 48 5.70 -16.44 10.19
N LEU A 49 7.00 -16.69 10.03
CA LEU A 49 8.03 -15.67 10.20
C LEU A 49 7.84 -14.51 9.21
N PHE A 50 7.56 -14.78 7.94
CA PHE A 50 7.31 -13.74 6.93
C PHE A 50 6.03 -12.94 7.20
N VAL A 51 4.97 -13.57 7.71
CA VAL A 51 3.76 -12.87 8.15
C VAL A 51 4.08 -11.94 9.32
N PHE A 52 4.86 -12.40 10.30
CA PHE A 52 5.27 -11.56 11.44
C PHE A 52 6.16 -10.39 11.01
N LEU A 53 7.16 -10.64 10.16
CA LEU A 53 8.02 -9.60 9.59
C LEU A 53 7.21 -8.59 8.76
N SER A 54 6.19 -9.04 8.02
CA SER A 54 5.28 -8.16 7.30
C SER A 54 4.53 -7.22 8.25
N GLY A 55 3.99 -7.77 9.34
CA GLY A 55 3.35 -6.98 10.39
C GLY A 55 4.29 -5.95 11.02
N LEU A 56 5.56 -6.33 11.26
CA LEU A 56 6.59 -5.42 11.78
C LEU A 56 6.87 -4.27 10.80
N LEU A 57 7.06 -4.58 9.51
CA LEU A 57 7.30 -3.57 8.47
C LEU A 57 6.13 -2.59 8.34
N ILE A 58 4.90 -3.11 8.28
CA ILE A 58 3.68 -2.30 8.23
C ILE A 58 3.63 -1.37 9.46
N ALA A 59 3.79 -1.92 10.66
CA ALA A 59 3.69 -1.13 11.90
C ALA A 59 4.82 -0.10 12.03
N ALA A 60 6.04 -0.44 11.63
CA ALA A 60 7.20 0.45 11.69
C ALA A 60 7.06 1.65 10.75
N VAL A 61 6.47 1.47 9.57
CA VAL A 61 6.28 2.55 8.59
C VAL A 61 4.97 3.32 8.85
N ALA A 62 3.86 2.61 9.04
CA ALA A 62 2.53 3.21 9.23
C ALA A 62 2.32 3.83 10.60
N GLY A 63 2.89 3.26 11.67
CA GLY A 63 2.70 3.73 13.04
C GLY A 63 3.10 5.20 13.22
N PRO A 64 4.35 5.57 12.88
CA PRO A 64 4.82 6.96 12.95
C PRO A 64 4.03 7.91 12.06
N ALA A 65 3.63 7.47 10.87
CA ALA A 65 2.85 8.28 9.94
C ALA A 65 1.46 8.59 10.51
N VAL A 66 0.74 7.57 10.96
CA VAL A 66 -0.60 7.67 11.54
C VAL A 66 -0.59 8.53 12.80
N ALA A 67 0.40 8.39 13.68
CA ALA A 67 0.54 9.21 14.89
C ALA A 67 0.66 10.72 14.59
N LYS A 68 1.03 11.09 13.36
CA LYS A 68 1.22 12.48 12.90
C LYS A 68 0.09 12.98 12.00
N THR A 69 -1.04 12.27 11.95
CA THR A 69 -2.25 12.70 11.20
C THR A 69 -3.22 13.56 12.02
N GLY A 70 -3.16 13.47 13.36
CA GLY A 70 -4.17 14.08 14.23
C GLY A 70 -5.56 13.42 14.13
N PHE A 71 -5.66 12.21 13.56
CA PHE A 71 -6.90 11.45 13.48
C PHE A 71 -7.40 10.98 14.85
N SER A 72 -8.74 10.91 14.98
CA SER A 72 -9.35 10.10 16.05
C SER A 72 -9.02 8.63 15.85
N ARG A 73 -9.10 7.83 16.93
CA ARG A 73 -8.85 6.38 16.86
C ARG A 73 -9.69 5.70 15.77
N ILE A 74 -10.97 6.04 15.66
CA ILE A 74 -11.87 5.51 14.62
C ILE A 74 -11.35 5.83 13.21
N ARG A 75 -10.93 7.08 12.94
CA ARG A 75 -10.40 7.48 11.63
C ARG A 75 -9.06 6.80 11.32
N VAL A 76 -8.21 6.59 12.33
CA VAL A 76 -7.00 5.78 12.18
C VAL A 76 -7.35 4.36 11.75
N CYS A 77 -8.31 3.72 12.44
CA CYS A 77 -8.74 2.36 12.12
C CYS A 77 -9.17 2.24 10.66
N PHE A 78 -10.09 3.11 10.22
CA PHE A 78 -10.55 3.09 8.83
C PHE A 78 -9.48 3.48 7.81
N ALA A 79 -8.58 4.41 8.13
CA ALA A 79 -7.50 4.78 7.22
C ALA A 79 -6.50 3.64 7.02
N VAL A 80 -6.10 2.96 8.10
CA VAL A 80 -5.18 1.81 8.01
C VAL A 80 -5.87 0.60 7.40
N CYS A 81 -7.12 0.31 7.79
CA CYS A 81 -7.92 -0.77 7.20
C CYS A 81 -8.10 -0.56 5.69
N GLY A 82 -8.53 0.63 5.27
CA GLY A 82 -8.65 0.98 3.85
C GLY A 82 -7.32 0.91 3.11
N MET A 83 -6.22 1.35 3.74
CA MET A 83 -4.89 1.23 3.15
C MET A 83 -4.53 -0.23 2.87
N LEU A 84 -4.62 -1.10 3.87
CA LEU A 84 -4.27 -2.51 3.75
C LEU A 84 -5.20 -3.23 2.77
N PHE A 85 -6.51 -3.10 2.96
CA PHE A 85 -7.51 -3.83 2.18
C PHE A 85 -7.53 -3.41 0.71
N LEU A 86 -7.49 -2.11 0.39
CA LEU A 86 -7.50 -1.66 -1.01
C LEU A 86 -6.21 -2.05 -1.75
N ASN A 87 -5.06 -2.07 -1.06
CA ASN A 87 -3.83 -2.63 -1.64
C ASN A 87 -3.97 -4.13 -1.90
N SER A 88 -4.55 -4.89 -0.97
CA SER A 88 -4.81 -6.32 -1.19
C SER A 88 -5.76 -6.57 -2.36
N VAL A 89 -6.80 -5.75 -2.54
CA VAL A 89 -7.71 -5.82 -3.70
C VAL A 89 -6.95 -5.52 -5.00
N ALA A 90 -6.15 -4.45 -5.04
CA ALA A 90 -5.36 -4.11 -6.21
C ALA A 90 -4.42 -5.26 -6.63
N GLN A 91 -3.85 -5.97 -5.65
CA GLN A 91 -2.88 -7.03 -5.90
C GLN A 91 -3.57 -8.34 -6.29
N MET A 92 -4.76 -8.58 -5.73
CA MET A 92 -5.61 -9.69 -6.13
C MET A 92 -6.11 -9.53 -7.56
N LEU A 93 -6.45 -8.30 -7.99
CA LEU A 93 -6.83 -8.04 -9.38
C LEU A 93 -5.70 -8.43 -10.33
N GLU A 94 -4.47 -8.01 -10.05
CA GLU A 94 -3.31 -8.42 -10.84
C GLU A 94 -3.17 -9.95 -10.89
N ALA A 95 -3.24 -10.62 -9.74
CA ALA A 95 -3.05 -12.06 -9.68
C ALA A 95 -4.13 -12.84 -10.44
N ILE A 96 -5.40 -12.40 -10.40
CA ILE A 96 -6.49 -13.05 -11.14
C ILE A 96 -6.30 -12.93 -12.65
N TYR A 97 -5.90 -11.75 -13.14
CA TYR A 97 -5.80 -11.49 -14.58
C TYR A 97 -4.47 -11.95 -15.17
N PHE A 98 -3.35 -11.75 -14.49
CA PHE A 98 -2.01 -12.07 -15.02
C PHE A 98 -1.54 -13.48 -14.63
N ALA A 99 -2.15 -14.09 -13.63
CA ALA A 99 -1.84 -15.46 -13.20
C ALA A 99 -3.10 -16.33 -12.96
N PRO A 100 -3.96 -16.49 -13.99
CA PRO A 100 -5.23 -17.22 -13.84
C PRO A 100 -5.06 -18.69 -13.42
N GLY A 101 -3.88 -19.28 -13.66
CA GLY A 101 -3.56 -20.64 -13.23
C GLY A 101 -3.13 -20.77 -11.77
N MET A 102 -2.85 -19.66 -11.06
CA MET A 102 -2.37 -19.68 -9.67
C MET A 102 -3.48 -19.40 -8.64
N ILE A 103 -4.46 -18.55 -8.98
CA ILE A 103 -5.53 -18.17 -8.05
C ILE A 103 -6.89 -18.29 -8.74
N SER A 104 -7.72 -19.21 -8.26
CA SER A 104 -9.12 -19.30 -8.69
C SER A 104 -9.94 -18.13 -8.13
N ARG A 105 -11.04 -17.77 -8.81
CA ARG A 105 -11.96 -16.69 -8.34
C ARG A 105 -12.51 -16.98 -6.94
N ASN A 106 -12.80 -18.24 -6.61
CA ASN A 106 -13.32 -18.61 -5.30
C ASN A 106 -12.24 -18.44 -4.22
N THR A 107 -11.01 -18.88 -4.51
CA THR A 107 -9.86 -18.67 -3.63
C THR A 107 -9.57 -17.18 -3.41
N ALA A 108 -9.69 -16.36 -4.45
CA ALA A 108 -9.53 -14.91 -4.34
C ALA A 108 -10.55 -14.29 -3.36
N CYS A 109 -11.83 -14.70 -3.44
CA CYS A 109 -12.86 -14.25 -2.50
C CYS A 109 -12.51 -14.62 -1.05
N THR A 110 -12.06 -15.86 -0.81
CA THR A 110 -11.61 -16.31 0.53
C THR A 110 -10.46 -15.45 1.05
N LEU A 111 -9.44 -15.23 0.22
CA LEU A 111 -8.27 -14.42 0.60
C LEU A 111 -8.64 -12.95 0.85
N LEU A 112 -9.55 -12.38 0.06
CA LEU A 112 -10.04 -11.02 0.31
C LEU A 112 -10.87 -10.93 1.60
N ALA A 113 -11.71 -11.92 1.90
CA ALA A 113 -12.45 -11.98 3.16
C ALA A 113 -11.49 -12.07 4.36
N GLN A 114 -10.47 -12.92 4.27
CA GLN A 114 -9.40 -13.00 5.27
C GLN A 114 -8.70 -11.64 5.42
N GLN A 115 -8.31 -11.01 4.31
CA GLN A 115 -7.59 -9.74 4.35
C GLN A 115 -8.44 -8.58 4.88
N LEU A 116 -9.77 -8.60 4.69
CA LEU A 116 -10.65 -7.62 5.31
C LEU A 116 -10.60 -7.71 6.83
N LEU A 117 -10.65 -8.93 7.39
CA LEU A 117 -10.54 -9.15 8.83
C LEU A 117 -9.16 -8.73 9.35
N VAL A 118 -8.08 -9.13 8.66
CA VAL A 118 -6.71 -8.74 9.01
C VAL A 118 -6.54 -7.23 8.99
N ALA A 119 -7.01 -6.56 7.94
CA ALA A 119 -6.94 -5.11 7.78
C ALA A 119 -7.72 -4.39 8.88
N PHE A 120 -8.91 -4.89 9.25
CA PHE A 120 -9.73 -4.31 10.31
C PHE A 120 -9.09 -4.45 11.69
N LEU A 121 -8.66 -5.66 12.07
CA LEU A 121 -8.03 -5.91 13.37
C LEU A 121 -6.69 -5.19 13.50
N THR A 122 -5.89 -5.15 12.42
CA THR A 122 -4.64 -4.38 12.38
C THR A 122 -4.93 -2.88 12.47
N GLY A 123 -5.94 -2.38 11.76
CA GLY A 123 -6.38 -0.98 11.85
C GLY A 123 -6.80 -0.61 13.27
N MET A 124 -7.54 -1.48 13.95
CA MET A 124 -7.95 -1.30 15.34
C MET A 124 -6.75 -1.28 16.30
N ALA A 125 -5.79 -2.21 16.15
CA ALA A 125 -4.56 -2.19 16.91
C ALA A 125 -3.76 -0.90 16.69
N MET A 126 -3.60 -0.47 15.44
CA MET A 126 -2.92 0.77 15.09
C MET A 126 -3.63 2.00 15.67
N ALA A 127 -4.96 1.99 15.71
CA ALA A 127 -5.76 3.04 16.33
C ALA A 127 -5.55 3.12 17.86
N CYS A 128 -5.47 1.98 18.54
CA CYS A 128 -5.23 1.92 19.98
C CYS A 128 -3.78 2.29 20.33
N LEU A 129 -2.81 1.84 19.54
CA LEU A 129 -1.38 2.01 19.84
C LEU A 129 -0.84 3.38 19.40
N PHE A 130 -1.27 3.88 18.24
CA PHE A 130 -0.73 5.09 17.61
C PHE A 130 -1.75 6.22 17.43
N GLY A 131 -3.05 5.93 17.58
CA GLY A 131 -4.11 6.93 17.44
C GLY A 131 -4.32 7.82 18.67
N GLY A 132 -5.08 8.91 18.48
CA GLY A 132 -5.45 9.82 19.57
C GLY A 132 -4.43 10.92 19.89
N GLY A 133 -3.53 11.24 18.95
CA GLY A 133 -2.63 12.38 19.08
C GLY A 133 -3.38 13.72 19.15
N PRO A 134 -2.70 14.82 19.57
CA PRO A 134 -3.30 16.14 19.68
C PRO A 134 -4.01 16.51 18.38
N ARG A 135 -5.33 16.75 18.45
CA ARG A 135 -6.09 17.25 17.32
C ARG A 135 -5.56 18.64 16.99
N SER A 136 -4.80 18.78 15.92
CA SER A 136 -4.48 20.14 15.47
C SER A 136 -5.75 20.76 14.91
N THR A 137 -6.09 21.93 15.46
CA THR A 137 -7.13 22.83 14.95
C THR A 137 -6.73 23.48 13.63
N ARG A 138 -5.50 23.24 13.15
CA ARG A 138 -4.96 23.72 11.87
C ARG A 138 -5.54 22.94 10.69
N TRP A 139 -6.86 22.90 10.63
CA TRP A 139 -7.62 22.71 9.42
C TRP A 139 -7.55 24.02 8.64
N GLU A 140 -6.34 24.42 8.20
CA GLU A 140 -6.19 25.46 7.18
C GLU A 140 -6.81 24.89 5.93
N THR A 141 -8.05 25.30 5.74
CA THR A 141 -8.93 24.51 4.96
C THR A 141 -8.69 24.83 3.52
N LYS A 142 -8.16 23.86 2.77
CA LYS A 142 -8.43 23.76 1.32
C LYS A 142 -9.93 23.47 1.05
N ARG A 143 -10.87 23.92 1.91
CA ARG A 143 -12.34 23.83 1.73
C ARG A 143 -12.81 24.70 0.55
N GLY A 144 -11.98 25.60 0.04
CA GLY A 144 -12.32 26.43 -1.12
C GLY A 144 -12.07 25.78 -2.48
N ARG A 145 -11.76 24.47 -2.54
CA ARG A 145 -11.50 23.80 -3.82
C ARG A 145 -12.76 23.10 -4.33
N PRO A 146 -13.12 23.29 -5.61
CA PRO A 146 -14.23 22.58 -6.20
C PRO A 146 -13.89 21.09 -6.37
N TRP A 147 -14.92 20.24 -6.43
CA TRP A 147 -14.78 18.78 -6.50
C TRP A 147 -13.99 18.33 -7.75
N TYR A 148 -14.07 19.06 -8.86
CA TYR A 148 -13.31 18.75 -10.07
C TYR A 148 -11.80 18.98 -9.91
N ASP A 149 -11.36 19.95 -9.08
CA ASP A 149 -9.93 20.14 -8.75
C ASP A 149 -9.40 18.92 -7.97
N TRP A 150 -10.22 18.34 -7.11
CA TRP A 150 -9.88 17.10 -6.42
C TRP A 150 -9.85 15.90 -7.35
N LEU A 151 -10.85 15.78 -8.22
CA LEU A 151 -10.97 14.66 -9.14
C LEU A 151 -9.79 14.58 -10.11
N TRP A 152 -9.41 15.69 -10.76
CA TRP A 152 -8.27 15.64 -11.70
C TRP A 152 -6.95 15.35 -10.98
N ARG A 153 -6.73 15.87 -9.76
CA ARG A 153 -5.51 15.59 -8.98
C ARG A 153 -5.41 14.14 -8.57
N PHE A 154 -6.54 13.56 -8.18
CA PHE A 154 -6.65 12.15 -7.88
C PHE A 154 -6.37 11.33 -9.15
N ALA A 155 -7.01 11.66 -10.26
CA ALA A 155 -6.80 11.02 -11.56
C ALA A 155 -5.35 11.15 -12.05
N ALA A 156 -4.70 12.30 -11.88
CA ALA A 156 -3.29 12.51 -12.23
C ALA A 156 -2.35 11.70 -11.33
N GLY A 157 -2.65 11.61 -10.03
CA GLY A 157 -1.94 10.74 -9.10
C GLY A 157 -2.06 9.28 -9.51
N SER A 158 -3.26 8.80 -9.82
CA SER A 158 -3.49 7.42 -10.28
C SER A 158 -2.86 7.18 -11.65
N GLY A 159 -3.03 8.07 -12.62
CA GLY A 159 -2.46 7.95 -13.96
C GLY A 159 -0.94 7.80 -13.95
N SER A 160 -0.25 8.40 -12.96
CA SER A 160 1.19 8.21 -12.80
C SER A 160 1.59 6.76 -12.54
N TYR A 161 0.76 5.98 -11.82
CA TYR A 161 1.02 4.57 -11.58
C TYR A 161 1.04 3.79 -12.89
N VAL A 162 0.09 4.03 -13.79
CA VAL A 162 0.04 3.36 -15.10
C VAL A 162 1.30 3.69 -15.92
N VAL A 163 1.74 4.95 -15.90
CA VAL A 163 2.99 5.36 -16.57
C VAL A 163 4.20 4.65 -15.97
N PHE A 164 4.30 4.60 -14.64
CA PHE A 164 5.38 3.90 -13.95
C PHE A 164 5.33 2.38 -14.17
N TYR A 165 4.14 1.80 -14.24
CA TYR A 165 3.94 0.39 -14.56
C TYR A 165 4.52 0.07 -15.93
N TYR A 166 4.17 0.83 -16.96
CA TYR A 166 4.74 0.64 -18.29
C TYR A 166 6.25 0.86 -18.33
N LEU A 167 6.75 1.93 -17.71
CA LEU A 167 8.17 2.26 -17.76
C LEU A 167 9.03 1.22 -17.04
N PHE A 168 8.73 0.95 -15.77
CA PHE A 168 9.53 0.05 -14.95
C PHE A 168 9.21 -1.42 -15.22
N GLY A 169 7.97 -1.73 -15.59
CA GLY A 169 7.57 -3.08 -16.01
C GLY A 169 8.22 -3.48 -17.34
N ALA A 170 8.23 -2.59 -18.35
CA ALA A 170 8.94 -2.87 -19.60
C ALA A 170 10.45 -3.01 -19.38
N LEU A 171 11.05 -2.16 -18.54
CA LEU A 171 12.47 -2.24 -18.20
C LEU A 171 12.81 -3.55 -17.48
N SER A 172 12.02 -3.92 -16.46
CA SER A 172 12.15 -5.16 -15.71
C SER A 172 11.98 -6.39 -16.61
N PHE A 173 10.98 -6.36 -17.49
CA PHE A 173 10.75 -7.41 -18.47
C PHE A 173 11.90 -7.57 -19.47
N ALA A 174 12.41 -6.47 -20.01
CA ALA A 174 13.50 -6.50 -20.97
C ALA A 174 14.81 -7.00 -20.36
N LEU A 175 15.11 -6.62 -19.11
CA LEU A 175 16.41 -6.87 -18.49
C LEU A 175 16.45 -8.16 -17.64
N PHE A 176 15.34 -8.54 -17.01
CA PHE A 176 15.37 -9.57 -15.96
C PHE A 176 14.27 -10.62 -16.11
N THR A 177 13.00 -10.20 -16.15
CA THR A 177 11.87 -11.11 -15.98
C THR A 177 11.40 -11.76 -17.28
N GLY A 178 11.76 -11.22 -18.45
CA GLY A 178 11.28 -11.69 -19.74
C GLY A 178 11.58 -13.15 -20.06
N VAL A 179 12.72 -13.68 -19.62
CA VAL A 179 13.08 -15.09 -19.81
C VAL A 179 12.12 -16.01 -19.02
N TYR A 180 11.74 -15.61 -17.81
CA TYR A 180 10.83 -16.37 -16.95
C TYR A 180 9.40 -16.39 -17.49
N TYR A 181 8.91 -15.24 -17.95
CA TYR A 181 7.58 -15.13 -18.55
C TYR A 181 7.47 -15.92 -19.86
N ARG A 182 8.51 -15.88 -20.73
CA ARG A 182 8.52 -16.65 -21.99
C ARG A 182 8.63 -18.15 -21.75
N GLY A 183 9.32 -18.55 -20.69
CA GLY A 183 9.42 -19.95 -20.28
C GLY A 183 8.11 -20.56 -19.75
N ARG A 184 7.07 -19.76 -19.50
CA ARG A 184 5.76 -20.17 -18.93
C ARG A 184 5.84 -21.00 -17.64
N GLY A 185 6.97 -20.95 -16.94
CA GLY A 185 7.15 -21.62 -15.66
C GLY A 185 6.18 -21.04 -14.62
N ASN A 186 5.62 -21.90 -13.76
CA ASN A 186 4.73 -21.52 -12.66
C ASN A 186 3.41 -20.83 -13.06
N GLY A 187 2.90 -21.05 -14.28
CA GLY A 187 1.60 -20.51 -14.72
C GLY A 187 1.60 -19.01 -15.03
N LEU A 188 2.79 -18.41 -15.14
CA LEU A 188 2.98 -17.03 -15.59
C LEU A 188 2.81 -16.96 -17.11
N HIS A 189 2.13 -15.91 -17.57
CA HIS A 189 2.06 -15.57 -18.99
C HIS A 189 2.33 -14.08 -19.16
N VAL A 190 2.71 -13.67 -20.38
CA VAL A 190 2.86 -12.25 -20.70
C VAL A 190 1.46 -11.70 -20.97
N PRO A 191 0.93 -10.78 -20.14
CA PRO A 191 -0.38 -10.22 -20.38
C PRO A 191 -0.39 -9.36 -21.64
N GLY A 192 -1.52 -9.37 -22.34
CA GLY A 192 -1.72 -8.53 -23.52
C GLY A 192 -1.81 -7.04 -23.15
N PRO A 193 -1.46 -6.11 -24.05
CA PRO A 193 -1.58 -4.67 -23.78
C PRO A 193 -2.98 -4.23 -23.35
N LEU A 194 -4.02 -4.86 -23.90
CA LEU A 194 -5.42 -4.57 -23.55
C LEU A 194 -5.78 -5.03 -22.13
N GLU A 195 -5.23 -6.17 -21.68
CA GLU A 195 -5.44 -6.67 -20.32
C GLU A 195 -4.78 -5.75 -19.30
N ILE A 196 -3.55 -5.31 -19.59
CA ILE A 196 -2.83 -4.31 -18.80
C ILE A 196 -3.65 -3.00 -18.73
N LEU A 197 -4.15 -2.51 -19.87
CA LEU A 197 -4.95 -1.28 -19.92
C LEU A 197 -6.31 -1.40 -19.21
N ALA A 198 -6.87 -2.60 -19.08
CA ALA A 198 -8.11 -2.82 -18.35
C ALA A 198 -7.89 -2.87 -16.83
N VAL A 199 -6.80 -3.53 -16.39
CA VAL A 199 -6.56 -3.83 -14.97
C VAL A 199 -5.79 -2.72 -14.26
N GLU A 200 -4.71 -2.21 -14.86
CA GLU A 200 -3.80 -1.27 -14.21
C GLU A 200 -4.44 0.08 -13.84
N PRO A 201 -5.36 0.67 -14.64
CA PRO A 201 -6.06 1.88 -14.21
C PRO A 201 -6.93 1.65 -12.97
N VAL A 202 -7.60 0.50 -12.85
CA VAL A 202 -8.41 0.17 -11.68
C VAL A 202 -7.51 0.01 -10.45
N ARG A 203 -6.39 -0.70 -10.60
CA ARG A 203 -5.38 -0.82 -9.55
C ARG A 203 -4.84 0.54 -9.12
N ALA A 204 -4.52 1.41 -10.06
CA ALA A 204 -4.03 2.75 -9.80
C ALA A 204 -5.00 3.59 -8.95
N LEU A 205 -6.31 3.49 -9.24
CA LEU A 205 -7.35 4.17 -8.46
C LEU A 205 -7.41 3.61 -7.03
N LEU A 206 -7.37 2.30 -6.87
CA LEU A 206 -7.39 1.63 -5.56
C LEU A 206 -6.16 1.99 -4.72
N LEU A 207 -4.96 1.96 -5.30
CA LEU A 207 -3.70 2.29 -4.63
C LEU A 207 -3.70 3.73 -4.14
N VAL A 208 -4.08 4.70 -4.98
CA VAL A 208 -4.13 6.11 -4.57
C VAL A 208 -5.27 6.35 -3.57
N ALA A 209 -6.43 5.72 -3.74
CA ALA A 209 -7.52 5.78 -2.77
C ALA A 209 -7.07 5.31 -1.38
N SER A 210 -6.31 4.21 -1.33
CA SER A 210 -5.81 3.58 -0.10
C SER A 210 -5.01 4.53 0.80
N VAL A 211 -4.22 5.45 0.20
CA VAL A 211 -3.36 6.39 0.93
C VAL A 211 -3.91 7.81 0.97
N SER A 212 -4.97 8.11 0.22
CA SER A 212 -5.58 9.45 0.14
C SER A 212 -5.94 10.05 1.50
N PRO A 213 -6.50 9.32 2.50
CA PRO A 213 -6.79 9.91 3.80
C PRO A 213 -5.53 10.37 4.53
N LEU A 214 -4.42 9.63 4.38
CA LEU A 214 -3.13 9.96 4.96
C LEU A 214 -2.49 11.16 4.26
N ILE A 215 -2.52 11.22 2.93
CA ILE A 215 -1.99 12.37 2.15
C ILE A 215 -2.61 13.69 2.63
N LEU A 216 -3.92 13.69 2.86
CA LEU A 216 -4.66 14.89 3.23
C LEU A 216 -4.41 15.36 4.66
N ARG A 217 -3.97 14.46 5.54
CA ARG A 217 -4.00 14.69 7.00
C ARG A 217 -2.63 14.59 7.66
N LEU A 218 -1.65 13.98 7.00
CA LEU A 218 -0.30 13.87 7.50
C LEU A 218 0.33 15.25 7.65
N GLN A 219 0.71 15.63 8.88
CA GLN A 219 1.16 16.99 9.23
C GLN A 219 2.64 17.26 8.88
N TYR A 220 3.23 16.45 7.99
CA TYR A 220 4.59 16.65 7.52
C TYR A 220 4.69 17.74 6.44
N PRO A 221 5.87 18.39 6.31
CA PRO A 221 6.17 19.22 5.15
C PRO A 221 6.08 18.38 3.87
N LEU A 222 5.72 19.01 2.74
CA LEU A 222 5.36 18.32 1.50
C LEU A 222 6.35 17.23 1.06
N ARG A 223 7.66 17.52 1.09
CA ARG A 223 8.71 16.55 0.72
C ARG A 223 8.72 15.32 1.61
N ARG A 224 8.68 15.50 2.93
CA ARG A 224 8.65 14.41 3.90
C ARG A 224 7.34 13.63 3.83
N ARG A 225 6.22 14.33 3.59
CA ARG A 225 4.91 13.72 3.36
C ARG A 225 4.95 12.80 2.15
N ALA A 226 5.47 13.28 1.02
CA ALA A 226 5.56 12.52 -0.23
C ALA A 226 6.43 11.27 -0.06
N GLY A 227 7.61 11.39 0.55
CA GLY A 227 8.46 10.24 0.85
C GLY A 227 7.81 9.24 1.81
N THR A 228 7.09 9.71 2.83
CA THR A 228 6.38 8.83 3.78
C THR A 228 5.27 8.05 3.09
N VAL A 229 4.47 8.71 2.25
CA VAL A 229 3.36 8.07 1.52
C VAL A 229 3.90 7.11 0.47
N GLY A 230 4.96 7.47 -0.26
CA GLY A 230 5.67 6.56 -1.16
C GLY A 230 6.15 5.31 -0.42
N LEU A 231 6.79 5.47 0.73
CA LEU A 231 7.27 4.34 1.53
C LEU A 231 6.13 3.45 2.04
N LEU A 232 5.00 4.05 2.44
CA LEU A 232 3.80 3.31 2.84
C LEU A 232 3.26 2.45 1.69
N LEU A 233 3.09 3.06 0.52
CA LEU A 233 2.56 2.35 -0.65
C LEU A 233 3.51 1.25 -1.12
N PHE A 234 4.83 1.50 -1.11
CA PHE A 234 5.82 0.47 -1.40
C PHE A 234 5.80 -0.66 -0.37
N THR A 235 5.70 -0.34 0.93
CA THR A 235 5.73 -1.37 1.98
C THR A 235 4.53 -2.29 1.85
N VAL A 236 3.32 -1.73 1.73
CA VAL A 236 2.07 -2.51 1.68
C VAL A 236 1.84 -3.16 0.32
N GLY A 237 2.11 -2.43 -0.77
CA GLY A 237 1.82 -2.87 -2.14
C GLY A 237 2.98 -3.61 -2.82
N GLY A 238 4.21 -3.53 -2.31
CA GLY A 238 5.39 -4.14 -2.92
C GLY A 238 6.14 -5.08 -1.98
N LEU A 239 6.73 -4.52 -0.91
CA LEU A 239 7.64 -5.26 -0.04
C LEU A 239 6.96 -6.41 0.72
N VAL A 240 5.78 -6.18 1.30
CA VAL A 240 5.02 -7.22 2.02
C VAL A 240 4.59 -8.36 1.07
N PRO A 241 3.95 -8.09 -0.08
CA PRO A 241 3.63 -9.13 -1.05
C PRO A 241 4.87 -9.93 -1.50
N MET A 242 5.99 -9.27 -1.79
CA MET A 242 7.23 -9.95 -2.19
C MET A 242 7.83 -10.80 -1.06
N LEU A 243 7.75 -10.32 0.19
CA LEU A 243 8.19 -11.09 1.35
C LEU A 243 7.34 -12.36 1.53
N LEU A 244 6.03 -12.25 1.38
CA LEU A 244 5.12 -13.41 1.44
C LEU A 244 5.30 -14.36 0.24
N ALA A 245 5.64 -13.84 -0.93
CA ALA A 245 5.94 -14.62 -2.13
C ALA A 245 7.34 -15.26 -2.11
N SER A 246 8.19 -14.91 -1.13
CA SER A 246 9.58 -15.41 -1.09
C SER A 246 9.70 -16.92 -0.84
N GLY A 247 8.63 -17.56 -0.35
CA GLY A 247 8.54 -19.02 -0.22
C GLY A 247 8.19 -19.75 -1.53
N SER A 248 7.67 -19.04 -2.54
CA SER A 248 7.13 -19.65 -3.76
C SER A 248 7.84 -19.23 -5.05
N LEU A 249 8.49 -18.07 -5.07
CA LEU A 249 9.18 -17.55 -6.26
C LEU A 249 10.70 -17.66 -6.13
N PRO A 250 11.43 -17.88 -7.25
CA PRO A 250 12.88 -17.87 -7.25
C PRO A 250 13.45 -16.47 -7.00
N PRO A 251 14.63 -16.33 -6.37
CA PRO A 251 15.27 -15.04 -6.10
C PRO A 251 15.47 -14.17 -7.35
N GLY A 252 15.72 -14.79 -8.51
CA GLY A 252 15.88 -14.10 -9.79
C GLY A 252 14.63 -13.35 -10.29
N ILE A 253 13.43 -13.69 -9.79
CA ILE A 253 12.20 -12.93 -10.05
C ILE A 253 11.91 -11.98 -8.88
N LEU A 254 12.10 -12.45 -7.64
CA LEU A 254 11.79 -11.69 -6.43
C LEU A 254 12.58 -10.38 -6.34
N ILE A 255 13.88 -10.39 -6.60
CA ILE A 255 14.73 -9.20 -6.45
C ILE A 255 14.36 -8.14 -7.50
N PRO A 256 14.36 -8.46 -8.82
CA PRO A 256 13.93 -7.49 -9.83
C PRO A 256 12.49 -7.03 -9.64
N GLY A 257 11.56 -7.94 -9.30
CA GLY A 257 10.17 -7.60 -9.02
C GLY A 257 10.02 -6.65 -7.82
N THR A 258 10.81 -6.85 -6.76
CA THR A 258 10.81 -5.93 -5.61
C THR A 258 11.30 -4.53 -6.00
N VAL A 259 12.34 -4.44 -6.84
CA VAL A 259 12.87 -3.16 -7.34
C VAL A 259 11.88 -2.47 -8.26
N GLU A 260 11.22 -3.22 -9.15
CA GLU A 260 10.17 -2.73 -10.01
C GLU A 260 8.99 -2.16 -9.19
N MET A 261 8.47 -2.94 -8.23
CA MET A 261 7.40 -2.52 -7.34
C MET A 261 7.81 -1.35 -6.43
N PHE A 262 9.09 -1.23 -6.08
CA PHE A 262 9.62 -0.05 -5.41
C PHE A 262 9.36 1.19 -6.26
N PHE A 263 9.84 1.23 -7.50
CA PHE A 263 9.67 2.40 -8.35
C PHE A 263 8.19 2.68 -8.66
N GLN A 264 7.40 1.66 -8.98
CA GLN A 264 5.97 1.82 -9.26
C GLN A 264 5.20 2.39 -8.07
N ASN A 265 5.27 1.75 -6.90
CA ASN A 265 4.47 2.14 -5.75
C ASN A 265 5.05 3.38 -5.04
N PHE A 266 6.37 3.47 -4.87
CA PHE A 266 6.99 4.61 -4.20
C PHE A 266 6.75 5.91 -4.97
N LEU A 267 7.01 5.92 -6.29
CA LEU A 267 6.83 7.12 -7.10
C LEU A 267 5.35 7.50 -7.24
N THR A 268 4.43 6.53 -7.27
CA THR A 268 2.98 6.79 -7.22
C THR A 268 2.58 7.47 -5.93
N GLY A 269 3.05 6.99 -4.77
CA GLY A 269 2.76 7.65 -3.50
C GLY A 269 3.33 9.07 -3.42
N VAL A 270 4.53 9.28 -3.98
CA VAL A 270 5.17 10.60 -4.07
C VAL A 270 4.36 11.55 -4.95
N THR A 271 4.05 11.15 -6.18
CA THR A 271 3.32 11.98 -7.16
C THR A 271 1.89 12.26 -6.73
N ALA A 272 1.14 11.27 -6.23
CA ALA A 272 -0.19 11.47 -5.67
C ALA A 272 -0.16 12.49 -4.53
N THR A 273 0.86 12.43 -3.67
CA THR A 273 1.05 13.44 -2.62
C THR A 273 1.33 14.83 -3.20
N LEU A 274 2.18 14.95 -4.21
CA LEU A 274 2.48 16.23 -4.86
C LEU A 274 1.24 16.84 -5.51
N PHE A 275 0.42 16.05 -6.22
CA PHE A 275 -0.81 16.54 -6.84
C PHE A 275 -1.86 16.93 -5.79
N MET A 276 -2.15 16.07 -4.82
CA MET A 276 -3.22 16.31 -3.85
C MET A 276 -2.84 17.34 -2.78
N ALA A 277 -1.60 17.32 -2.28
CA ALA A 277 -1.14 18.23 -1.22
C ALA A 277 -0.44 19.49 -1.76
N GLY A 278 0.21 19.46 -2.94
CA GLY A 278 1.14 20.49 -3.39
C GLY A 278 0.56 21.78 -4.01
N GLY A 279 -0.70 21.80 -4.46
CA GLY A 279 -1.22 22.95 -5.25
C GLY A 279 -1.59 24.22 -4.47
N GLY A 280 -1.00 24.50 -3.30
CA GLY A 280 -1.43 25.59 -2.39
C GLY A 280 -0.53 26.82 -2.37
N ARG A 281 0.55 26.89 -3.16
CA ARG A 281 1.37 28.11 -3.21
C ARG A 281 0.61 29.19 -3.98
N LYS A 282 -0.10 30.06 -3.26
CA LYS A 282 -0.34 31.42 -3.75
C LYS A 282 1.05 31.99 -4.05
N VAL A 283 1.34 32.25 -5.33
CA VAL A 283 2.48 33.09 -5.71
C VAL A 283 2.23 34.42 -5.01
N ARG A 284 2.99 34.68 -3.95
CA ARG A 284 2.93 35.96 -3.24
C ARG A 284 3.64 36.94 -4.17
N ILE A 285 2.91 37.49 -5.14
CA ILE A 285 3.38 38.61 -5.93
C ILE A 285 3.60 39.72 -4.89
N ARG A 286 4.87 40.01 -4.57
CA ARG A 286 5.20 41.17 -3.76
C ARG A 286 4.70 42.37 -4.57
N PRO A 287 3.81 43.23 -4.04
CA PRO A 287 3.56 44.50 -4.69
C PRO A 287 4.92 45.22 -4.74
N LEU A 288 5.38 45.52 -5.95
CA LEU A 288 6.46 46.46 -6.14
C LEU A 288 5.97 47.77 -5.51
N HIS A 289 6.65 48.22 -4.46
CA HIS A 289 6.47 49.57 -3.95
C HIS A 289 6.72 50.52 -5.12
N SER A 290 5.66 51.11 -5.65
CA SER A 290 5.72 52.32 -6.46
C SER A 290 6.10 53.45 -5.52
N GLY A 291 7.41 53.65 -5.33
CA GLY A 291 7.95 54.90 -4.86
C GLY A 291 8.07 55.86 -6.04
N LEU A 292 7.10 56.75 -6.16
CA LEU A 292 7.20 58.07 -6.79
C LEU A 292 6.39 59.04 -5.93
#